data_AF-A0A497AJW5-F1
#
_entry.id   AF-A0A497AJW5-F1
#
_cell.length_a   1.000
_cell.length_b   1.000
_cell.length_c   1.000
_cell.angle_alpha   90.00
_cell.angle_beta   90.00
_cell.angle_gamma   90.00
#
_symmetry.space_group_name_H-M   'P 1'
#
loop_
_entity.id
_entity.type
_entity.pdbx_description
1 polymer ?
#
loop_
_entity_poly.entity_id
_entity_poly.type
_entity_poly.pdbx_seq_one_letter_code
_entity_poly.pdbx_strand_id
1 'polypeptide(L)'
;GYYSSEEEFLHDAVLTLLAARRDLRLDLAARLYARGDISLGKAAEIADVDVEAIKSYLADKGIFREAPELPEEIRRAAEELARLAGW
;
A
#
# COMPACT_ATOMS: atom_id res chain seq x y z
N GLY A 1 -12.55 -31.41 -14.17
CA GLY A 1 -11.18 -30.92 -13.98
C GLY A 1 -10.94 -30.71 -12.50
N TYR A 2 -9.73 -30.28 -12.10
CA TYR A 2 -9.41 -29.98 -10.70
C TYR A 2 -10.14 -28.71 -10.19
N TYR A 3 -10.64 -27.86 -11.09
CA TYR A 3 -11.39 -26.64 -10.81
C TYR A 3 -12.83 -26.73 -11.34
N SER A 4 -13.74 -26.03 -10.68
CA SER A 4 -15.18 -25.98 -10.92
C SER A 4 -15.57 -24.97 -11.99
N SER A 5 -14.75 -23.94 -12.21
CA SER A 5 -14.91 -22.96 -13.28
C SER A 5 -13.57 -22.39 -13.75
N GLU A 6 -13.60 -21.65 -14.86
CA GLU A 6 -12.45 -20.90 -15.35
C GLU A 6 -12.06 -19.79 -14.37
N GLU A 7 -13.03 -19.12 -13.74
CA GLU A 7 -12.78 -18.08 -12.74
C GLU A 7 -12.07 -18.64 -11.50
N GLU A 8 -12.48 -19.82 -11.02
CA GLU A 8 -11.81 -20.47 -9.89
C GLU A 8 -10.36 -20.80 -10.22
N PHE A 9 -10.13 -21.36 -11.42
CA PHE A 9 -8.79 -21.67 -11.92
C PHE A 9 -7.92 -20.42 -12.02
N LEU A 10 -8.43 -19.34 -12.61
CA LEU A 10 -7.69 -18.09 -12.78
C LEU A 10 -7.39 -17.44 -11.43
N HIS A 11 -8.34 -17.45 -10.50
CA HIS A 11 -8.14 -16.91 -9.16
C HIS A 11 -7.01 -17.64 -8.42
N ASP A 12 -7.04 -18.96 -8.40
CA ASP A 12 -6.00 -19.78 -7.76
C ASP A 12 -4.63 -19.59 -8.44
N ALA A 13 -4.60 -19.52 -9.78
CA ALA A 13 -3.37 -19.29 -10.52
C ALA A 13 -2.74 -17.91 -10.21
N VAL A 14 -3.56 -16.86 -10.12
CA VAL A 14 -3.08 -15.50 -9.77
C VAL A 14 -2.53 -15.48 -8.34
N LEU A 15 -3.26 -16.05 -7.38
CA LEU A 15 -2.79 -16.11 -5.99
C LEU A 15 -1.48 -16.90 -5.87
N THR A 16 -1.40 -18.05 -6.55
CA THR A 16 -0.20 -18.88 -6.58
C THR A 16 0.98 -18.13 -7.20
N LEU A 17 0.77 -17.41 -8.29
CA LEU A 17 1.80 -16.59 -8.93
C LEU A 17 2.30 -15.49 -7.99
N LEU A 18 1.39 -14.73 -7.37
CA LEU A 18 1.76 -13.65 -6.45
C LEU A 18 2.43 -14.16 -5.17
N ALA A 19 2.08 -15.36 -4.71
CA ALA A 19 2.77 -16.02 -3.60
C ALA A 19 4.20 -16.43 -3.97
N ALA A 20 4.41 -16.94 -5.19
CA ALA A 20 5.74 -17.34 -5.67
C ALA A 20 6.62 -16.15 -6.10
N ARG A 21 6.03 -15.03 -6.50
CA ARG A 21 6.70 -13.86 -7.08
C ARG A 21 6.49 -12.63 -6.23
N ARG A 22 7.28 -12.53 -5.14
CA ARG A 22 7.23 -11.39 -4.22
C ARG A 22 7.50 -10.05 -4.91
N ASP A 23 8.32 -10.05 -5.96
CA ASP A 23 8.55 -8.88 -6.81
C ASP A 23 7.28 -8.39 -7.51
N LEU A 24 6.46 -9.29 -8.06
CA LEU A 24 5.18 -8.93 -8.67
C LEU A 24 4.18 -8.44 -7.62
N ARG A 25 4.17 -9.06 -6.44
CA ARG A 25 3.31 -8.68 -5.32
C ARG A 25 3.63 -7.28 -4.80
N LEU A 26 4.92 -6.93 -4.71
CA LEU A 26 5.40 -5.60 -4.35
C LEU A 26 5.04 -4.55 -5.42
N ASP A 27 5.23 -4.88 -6.69
CA ASP A 27 4.90 -3.97 -7.81
C ASP A 27 3.40 -3.72 -7.91
N LEU A 28 2.57 -4.74 -7.66
CA LEU A 28 1.11 -4.63 -7.58
C LEU A 28 0.70 -3.68 -6.44
N ALA A 29 1.23 -3.90 -5.24
CA ALA A 29 0.95 -3.04 -4.09
C ALA A 29 1.33 -1.58 -4.35
N ALA A 30 2.50 -1.35 -4.96
CA ALA A 30 2.96 0.00 -5.32
C ALA A 30 2.02 0.69 -6.33
N ARG A 31 1.54 -0.05 -7.35
CA ARG A 31 0.59 0.48 -8.33
C ARG A 31 -0.77 0.82 -7.72
N LEU A 32 -1.30 -0.06 -6.86
CA LEU A 32 -2.55 0.21 -6.14
C LEU A 32 -2.42 1.44 -5.24
N TYR A 33 -1.30 1.59 -4.54
CA TYR A 33 -1.01 2.77 -3.74
C TYR A 33 -0.94 4.05 -4.58
N ALA A 34 -0.21 4.00 -5.71
CA ALA A 34 -0.04 5.13 -6.62
C ALA A 34 -1.38 5.64 -7.18
N ARG A 35 -2.33 4.74 -7.46
CA ARG A 35 -3.68 5.09 -7.92
C ARG A 35 -4.59 5.63 -6.82
N GLY A 36 -4.19 5.54 -5.56
CA GLY A 36 -5.01 5.93 -4.41
C GLY A 36 -6.02 4.88 -3.97
N ASP A 37 -6.02 3.69 -4.59
CA ASP A 37 -6.96 2.60 -4.28
C ASP A 37 -6.78 2.06 -2.86
N ILE A 38 -5.55 2.14 -2.34
CA ILE A 38 -5.18 1.64 -1.01
C ILE A 38 -4.28 2.64 -0.26
N SER A 39 -4.24 2.47 1.07
CA SER A 39 -3.31 3.21 1.94
C SER A 39 -1.89 2.64 1.86
N LEU A 40 -0.90 3.41 2.36
CA LEU A 40 0.48 2.93 2.46
C LEU A 40 0.61 1.67 3.34
N GLY A 41 -0.12 1.63 4.45
CA GLY A 41 -0.14 0.46 5.34
C GLY A 41 -0.74 -0.77 4.65
N LYS A 42 -1.82 -0.59 3.88
CA LYS A 42 -2.41 -1.69 3.11
C LYS A 42 -1.48 -2.17 2.00
N ALA A 43 -0.72 -1.26 1.40
CA ALA A 43 0.30 -1.63 0.41
C ALA A 43 1.42 -2.47 1.06
N ALA A 44 1.89 -2.11 2.26
CA ALA A 44 2.88 -2.88 3.01
C ALA A 44 2.36 -4.30 3.34
N GLU A 45 1.11 -4.40 3.81
CA GLU A 45 0.43 -5.68 4.07
C GLU A 45 0.32 -6.55 2.81
N ILE A 46 -0.13 -5.96 1.68
CA ILE A 46 -0.24 -6.68 0.41
C ILE A 46 1.14 -7.11 -0.06
N ALA A 47 2.18 -6.30 0.08
CA ALA A 47 3.54 -6.64 -0.34
C ALA A 47 4.27 -7.61 0.60
N ASP A 48 3.71 -7.89 1.79
CA ASP A 48 4.34 -8.71 2.85
C ASP A 48 5.69 -8.14 3.30
N VAL A 49 5.73 -6.83 3.52
CA VAL A 49 6.90 -6.08 4.00
C VAL A 49 6.47 -5.05 5.04
N ASP A 50 7.43 -4.49 5.77
CA ASP A 50 7.15 -3.35 6.63
C ASP A 50 6.95 -2.04 5.84
N VAL A 51 6.49 -1.01 6.55
CA VAL A 51 6.16 0.30 5.96
C VAL A 51 7.40 1.02 5.41
N GLU A 52 8.58 0.82 5.99
CA GLU A 52 9.81 1.50 5.54
C GLU A 52 10.35 0.86 4.26
N ALA A 53 10.25 -0.46 4.15
CA ALA A 53 10.62 -1.20 2.94
C ALA A 53 9.77 -0.77 1.74
N ILE A 54 8.46 -0.62 1.90
CA ILE A 54 7.61 -0.17 0.79
C ILE A 54 7.80 1.31 0.46
N LYS A 55 8.06 2.18 1.45
CA LYS A 55 8.43 3.59 1.19
C LYS A 55 9.70 3.67 0.36
N SER A 56 10.71 2.89 0.71
CA SER A 56 11.98 2.83 -0.02
C SER A 56 11.75 2.36 -1.46
N TYR A 57 10.95 1.31 -1.63
CA TYR A 57 10.58 0.82 -2.97
C TYR A 57 9.85 1.87 -3.81
N LEU A 58 8.88 2.58 -3.22
CA LEU A 58 8.15 3.65 -3.90
C LEU A 58 9.08 4.79 -4.32
N ALA A 59 10.00 5.20 -3.43
CA ALA A 59 10.99 6.22 -3.71
C ALA A 59 11.95 5.80 -4.85
N ASP A 60 12.45 4.57 -4.82
CA ASP A 60 13.33 4.01 -5.86
C ASP A 60 12.62 3.96 -7.23
N LYS A 61 11.30 3.77 -7.24
CA LYS A 61 10.46 3.79 -8.44
C LYS A 61 9.99 5.18 -8.86
N GLY A 62 10.33 6.22 -8.09
CA GLY A 62 9.85 7.59 -8.32
C GLY A 62 8.33 7.74 -8.17
N ILE A 63 7.70 6.88 -7.37
CA ILE A 63 6.26 6.90 -7.10
C ILE A 63 6.00 7.80 -5.89
N PHE A 64 5.38 8.94 -6.15
CA PHE A 64 4.95 9.88 -5.13
C PHE A 64 3.45 10.05 -5.18
N ARG A 65 2.83 10.21 -4.01
CA ARG A 65 1.41 10.54 -3.89
C ARG A 65 1.27 11.80 -3.07
N GLU A 66 0.46 12.74 -3.53
CA GLU A 66 0.06 13.85 -2.68
C GLU A 66 -0.67 13.30 -1.45
N ALA A 67 -0.25 13.79 -0.29
CA ALA A 67 -0.96 13.51 0.94
C ALA A 67 -2.36 14.16 0.83
N PRO A 68 -3.43 13.47 1.24
CA PRO A 68 -4.73 14.12 1.33
C PRO A 68 -4.64 15.32 2.27
N GLU A 69 -5.37 16.39 1.95
CA GLU A 69 -5.47 17.52 2.87
C GLU A 69 -6.02 17.04 4.23
N LEU A 70 -5.30 17.39 5.30
CA LEU A 70 -5.80 17.17 6.65
C LEU A 70 -7.05 18.04 6.86
N PRO A 71 -8.14 17.47 7.40
CA PRO A 71 -9.26 18.26 7.87
C PRO A 71 -8.75 19.32 8.85
N GLU A 72 -9.27 20.53 8.75
CA GLU A 72 -8.83 21.68 9.55
C GLU A 72 -8.87 21.40 11.06
N GLU A 73 -9.87 20.65 11.53
CA GLU A 73 -9.97 20.23 12.93
C GLU A 73 -8.78 19.37 13.37
N ILE A 74 -8.36 18.42 12.54
CA ILE A 74 -7.21 17.54 12.83
C ILE A 74 -5.92 18.35 12.78
N ARG A 75 -5.78 19.25 11.80
CA ARG A 75 -4.63 20.15 11.71
C ARG A 75 -4.49 21.02 12.96
N ARG A 76 -5.56 21.66 13.42
CA ARG A 76 -5.57 22.47 14.65
C ARG A 76 -5.23 21.65 15.90
N ALA A 77 -5.83 20.46 16.03
CA ALA A 77 -5.53 19.58 17.15
C ALA A 77 -4.05 19.17 17.18
N ALA A 78 -3.46 18.87 16.01
CA ALA A 78 -2.04 18.55 15.89
C ALA A 78 -1.14 19.75 16.27
N GLU A 79 -1.48 20.96 15.81
CA GLU A 79 -0.76 22.19 16.16
C GLU A 79 -0.81 22.51 17.65
N GLU A 80 -1.96 22.30 18.30
CA GLU A 80 -2.12 22.51 19.73
C GLU A 80 -1.30 21.50 20.55
N LEU A 81 -1.29 20.23 20.14
CA LEU A 81 -0.45 19.18 20.74
C LEU A 81 1.04 19.50 20.58
N ALA A 82 1.48 19.94 19.40
CA ALA A 82 2.87 20.33 19.17
C ALA A 82 3.29 21.47 20.10
N ARG A 83 2.43 22.49 20.24
CA ARG A 83 2.66 23.63 21.15
C ARG A 83 2.76 23.18 22.61
N LEU A 84 1.90 22.26 23.07
CA LEU A 84 1.94 21.72 24.43
C LEU A 84 3.18 20.85 24.68
N ALA A 85 3.65 20.14 23.66
CA ALA A 85 4.87 19.33 23.72
C ALA A 85 6.16 20.16 23.63
N GLY A 86 6.05 21.48 23.35
CA GLY A 86 7.20 22.37 23.20
C GLY A 86 7.98 22.16 21.90
N TRP A 87 7.31 21.63 20.87
CA TRP A 87 7.85 21.47 19.51
C TRP A 87 7.52 22.68 18.64
#